data_AF-A0A6M3M415-F1
#
_entry.id   AF-A0A6M3M415-F1
#
_cell.length_a   1.000
_cell.length_b   1.000
_cell.length_c   1.000
_cell.angle_alpha   90.00
_cell.angle_beta   90.00
_cell.angle_gamma   90.00
#
_symmetry.space_group_name_H-M   'P 1'
#
loop_
_entity.id
_entity.type
_entity.pdbx_description
1 polymer ?
#
loop_
_entity_poly.entity_id
_entity_poly.type
_entity_poly.pdbx_seq_one_letter_code
_entity_poly.pdbx_strand_id
1 'polypeptide(L)' 'MAEKAKIEAVIRRTTLAPDGTFAEVYEVSFITPKGVRDRVEIPVEKYTAEFARQKVDEAAAEHEKLLGA' A
#
# COMPACT_ATOMS: atom_id res chain seq x y z
N MET A 1 -20.74 3.45 8.77
CA MET A 1 -19.71 2.43 8.48
C MET A 1 -18.46 3.20 8.11
N ALA A 2 -17.33 3.02 8.79
CA ALA A 2 -16.09 3.68 8.37
C ALA A 2 -15.78 3.16 6.96
N GLU A 3 -15.83 4.05 5.97
CA GLU A 3 -15.42 3.71 4.61
C GLU A 3 -13.96 3.26 4.70
N LYS A 4 -13.69 2.01 4.32
CA LYS A 4 -12.33 1.48 4.30
C LYS A 4 -11.68 1.83 2.98
N ALA A 5 -10.37 2.04 2.99
CA ALA A 5 -9.60 2.18 1.77
C ALA A 5 -9.82 0.96 0.84
N LYS A 6 -10.07 1.24 -0.43
CA LYS A 6 -10.35 0.22 -1.44
C LYS A 6 -9.07 -0.10 -2.20
N ILE A 7 -8.64 -1.36 -2.15
CA ILE A 7 -7.54 -1.84 -2.99
C ILE A 7 -8.04 -1.92 -4.44
N GLU A 8 -7.36 -1.24 -5.35
CA GLU A 8 -7.68 -1.26 -6.78
C GLU A 8 -6.90 -2.33 -7.52
N ALA A 9 -5.60 -2.44 -7.24
CA ALA A 9 -4.70 -3.31 -7.96
C ALA A 9 -3.61 -3.85 -7.03
N VAL A 10 -3.18 -5.08 -7.31
CA VAL A 10 -2.00 -5.68 -6.71
C VAL A 10 -1.16 -6.20 -7.86
N ILE A 11 0.01 -5.60 -8.05
CA ILE A 11 0.91 -5.91 -9.17
C ILE A 11 2.24 -6.37 -8.59
N ARG A 12 2.74 -7.52 -9.04
CA ARG A 12 4.09 -7.97 -8.71
C ARG A 12 5.08 -7.27 -9.65
N ARG A 13 6.10 -6.64 -9.08
CA ARG A 13 7.18 -6.00 -9.82
C ARG A 13 8.52 -6.23 -9.15
N THR A 14 9.58 -6.22 -9.93
CA THR A 14 10.94 -6.20 -9.40
C THR A 14 11.34 -4.75 -9.14
N THR A 15 11.90 -4.49 -7.96
CA THR A 15 12.46 -3.20 -7.58
C THR A 15 13.94 -3.36 -7.21
N LEU A 16 14.68 -2.25 -7.25
CA LEU A 16 16.07 -2.25 -6.79
C LEU A 16 16.05 -1.89 -5.30
N ALA A 17 16.44 -2.82 -4.45
CA ALA A 17 16.59 -2.56 -3.04
C ALA A 17 17.79 -1.63 -2.80
N PRO A 18 17.83 -0.91 -1.65
CA PRO A 18 18.88 0.08 -1.36
C PRO A 18 20.29 -0.52 -1.30
N ASP A 19 20.38 -1.84 -1.10
CA ASP A 19 21.61 -2.63 -1.11
C ASP A 19 22.09 -2.99 -2.53
N GLY A 20 21.39 -2.51 -3.56
CA GLY A 20 21.70 -2.76 -4.97
C GLY A 20 21.22 -4.13 -5.47
N THR A 21 20.47 -4.89 -4.66
CA THR A 21 19.91 -6.18 -5.08
C THR A 21 18.55 -6.00 -5.77
N PHE A 22 18.22 -6.93 -6.66
CA PHE A 22 16.87 -7.02 -7.21
C PHE A 22 15.97 -7.72 -6.20
N ALA A 23 15.01 -6.98 -5.66
CA ALA A 23 14.00 -7.51 -4.77
C ALA A 23 12.66 -7.54 -5.49
N GLU A 24 11.89 -8.61 -5.30
CA GLU A 24 10.51 -8.65 -5.78
C GLU A 24 9.57 -8.04 -4.74
N VAL A 25 8.69 -7.15 -5.20
CA VAL A 25 7.68 -6.49 -4.37
C VAL A 25 6.30 -6.60 -5.02
N TYR A 26 5.26 -6.62 -4.20
CA TYR A 26 3.90 -6.34 -4.60
C TYR A 26 3.62 -4.86 -4.41
N GLU A 27 3.37 -4.16 -5.51
CA GLU A 27 2.82 -2.81 -5.52
C GLU A 27 1.29 -2.94 -5.36
N VAL A 28 0.78 -2.48 -4.21
CA VAL A 28 -0.64 -2.48 -3.89
C VAL A 28 -1.16 -1.05 -4.04
N SER A 29 -1.94 -0.80 -5.08
CA SER A 29 -2.61 0.48 -5.31
C SER A 29 -3.94 0.51 -4.58
N PHE A 30 -4.24 1.60 -3.89
CA PHE A 30 -5.46 1.78 -3.14
C PHE A 30 -6.01 3.20 -3.27
N ILE A 31 -7.32 3.32 -3.05
CA ILE A 31 -8.05 4.59 -2.97
C ILE A 31 -8.56 4.76 -1.55
N THR A 32 -8.22 5.89 -0.92
CA THR A 32 -8.77 6.28 0.37
C THR A 32 -10.24 6.71 0.21
N PRO A 33 -11.04 6.70 1.29
CA PRO A 33 -12.44 7.17 1.25
C PRO A 33 -12.60 8.59 0.71
N LYS A 34 -11.58 9.44 0.91
CA LYS A 34 -11.54 10.82 0.40
C LYS A 34 -11.20 10.91 -1.10
N GLY A 35 -11.04 9.77 -1.79
CA GLY A 35 -10.73 9.71 -3.21
C GLY A 35 -9.24 9.87 -3.55
N VAL A 36 -8.35 9.81 -2.57
CA VAL A 36 -6.90 9.90 -2.81
C VAL A 36 -6.39 8.55 -3.25
N ARG A 37 -5.72 8.52 -4.40
CA ARG A 37 -5.05 7.32 -4.91
C ARG A 37 -3.62 7.30 -4.43
N ASP A 38 -3.21 6.17 -3.88
CA ASP A 38 -1.83 5.98 -3.43
C ASP A 38 -1.42 4.51 -3.58
N ARG A 39 -0.15 4.21 -3.31
CA ARG A 39 0.39 2.86 -3.45
C ARG A 39 1.38 2.53 -2.35
N VAL A 40 1.37 1.28 -1.92
CA VAL A 40 2.35 0.73 -1.00
C VAL A 40 3.10 -0.42 -1.66
N GLU A 41 4.41 -0.48 -1.41
CA GLU A 41 5.27 -1.57 -1.88
C GLU A 41 5.52 -2.55 -0.74
N ILE A 42 5.24 -3.82 -0.98
CA ILE A 42 5.38 -4.89 0.02
C ILE A 42 6.33 -5.95 -0.54
N PRO A 43 7.45 -6.25 0.13
CA PRO A 43 8.33 -7.35 -0.27
C PRO A 43 7.55 -8.65 -0.42
N VAL A 44 7.77 -9.39 -1.50
CA VAL A 44 7.09 -10.67 -1.78
C VAL A 44 7.22 -11.64 -0.60
N GLU A 45 8.38 -11.63 0.06
CA GLU A 45 8.70 -12.46 1.23
C GLU A 45 7.80 -12.16 2.44
N LYS A 46 7.28 -10.93 2.54
CA LYS A 46 6.42 -10.45 3.62
C LYS A 46 4.95 -10.33 3.20
N TYR A 47 4.65 -10.66 1.94
CA TYR A 47 3.31 -10.46 1.41
C TYR A 47 2.35 -11.50 1.95
N THR A 48 1.39 -11.04 2.74
CA THR A 48 0.18 -11.78 3.08
C THR A 48 -1.03 -10.85 2.88
N ALA A 49 -2.21 -11.42 2.66
CA ALA A 49 -3.43 -10.64 2.48
C ALA A 49 -3.74 -9.73 3.69
N GLU A 50 -3.42 -10.21 4.89
CA GLU A 50 -3.56 -9.44 6.14
C GLU A 50 -2.54 -8.30 6.22
N PHE A 51 -1.28 -8.56 5.90
CA PHE A 51 -0.23 -7.53 5.90
C PHE A 51 -0.48 -6.45 4.85
N ALA A 52 -0.96 -6.84 3.67
CA ALA A 52 -1.34 -5.91 2.62
C ALA A 52 -2.49 -4.99 3.05
N ARG A 53 -3.52 -5.55 3.69
CA ARG A 53 -4.59 -4.74 4.29
C ARG A 53 -4.07 -3.80 5.35
N GLN A 54 -3.24 -4.29 6.28
CA GLN A 54 -2.70 -3.47 7.35
C GLN A 54 -1.90 -2.28 6.81
N LYS A 55 -1.05 -2.52 5.80
CA LYS A 55 -0.26 -1.45 5.16
C LYS A 55 -1.12 -0.42 4.43
N VAL A 56 -2.18 -0.88 3.76
CA VAL A 56 -3.15 0.01 3.10
C VAL A 56 -3.94 0.82 4.12
N ASP A 57 -4.41 0.22 5.22
CA ASP A 57 -5.09 0.94 6.31
C ASP A 57 -4.17 1.97 6.98
N GLU A 58 -2.90 1.61 7.25
CA GLU A 58 -1.90 2.50 7.83
C GLU A 58 -1.62 3.71 6.92
N ALA A 59 -1.38 3.47 5.62
CA ALA A 59 -1.15 4.52 4.66
C ALA A 59 -2.39 5.40 4.44
N ALA A 60 -3.59 4.80 4.36
CA ALA A 60 -4.84 5.54 4.25
C ALA A 60 -5.09 6.43 5.47
N ALA A 61 -4.84 5.92 6.68
CA ALA A 61 -4.96 6.70 7.92
C ALA A 61 -3.95 7.86 7.98
N GLU A 62 -2.74 7.68 7.44
CA GLU A 62 -1.75 8.75 7.33
C GLU A 62 -2.22 9.86 6.37
N HIS A 63 -2.75 9.49 5.20
CA HIS A 63 -3.38 10.44 4.27
C HIS A 63 -4.57 11.17 4.91
N GLU A 64 -5.41 10.47 5.67
CA GLU A 64 -6.53 11.10 6.38
C GLU A 64 -6.08 12.12 7.43
N LYS A 65 -4.97 11.85 8.14
CA LYS A 65 -4.36 12.78 9.08
C LYS A 65 -3.78 14.01 8.37
N LEU A 66 -3.07 13.82 7.25
CA LEU A 66 -2.48 14.92 6.48
C LEU A 66 -3.54 15.82 5.83
N LEU A 67 -4.67 15.26 5.41
CA LEU A 67 -5.81 15.98 4.83
C LEU A 67 -6.81 16.49 5.88
N GLY A 68 -6.49 16.35 7.17
CA GLY A 68 -7.36 16.67 8.31
C GLY A 68 -6.79 17.69 9.28
N ALA A 69 -5.74 18.44 8.89
CA ALA A 69 -5.21 19.59 9.62
C ALA A 69 -5.57 20.90 8.92
#